data_AF-A0A4S2VI98-F1
#
_entry.id   AF-A0A4S2VI98-F1
#
_cell.length_a   1.000
_cell.length_b   1.000
_cell.length_c   1.000
_cell.angle_alpha   90.00
_cell.angle_beta   90.00
_cell.angle_gamma   90.00
#
_symmetry.space_group_name_H-M   'P 1'
#
loop_
_entity.id
_entity.type
_entity.pdbx_description
1 polymer ?
#
loop_
_entity_poly.entity_id
_entity_poly.type
_entity_poly.pdbx_seq_one_letter_code
_entity_poly.pdbx_strand_id
1 'polypeptide(L)'
;MRTGPYDPRVPAHTPPVRPVFEPADRIPALAALRSAVQRQDWAAVAAAFDGLADEDDRALACRVVAETDGSEAFLRQTAQRSPRDPLPRSLLADRLVQIGWGIRTGHRARHVSRQQFDEFHTHLRRAEILLIDVCAEHPRYALAWYLRVITSRGLELGPGETRRRYDRLAEHHPHHFGGQSQLLQQICPKWGGSWEAAHGFARECAAKAPEGSPNGALVAIAQLENYLEIAEQASVGAASTYLRDLDNQTRRLEAAARSALHPAARADAFRSVDAHSAFAAAHSAAGRHAAAAPHFRALGDRASEFPWGYLGSGDHEDEFERHRKIALAKG
;
A
#
# COMPACT_ATOMS: atom_id res chain seq x y z
N MET A 1 37.88 -43.16 -28.06
CA MET A 1 37.79 -41.68 -28.04
C MET A 1 37.05 -41.28 -26.78
N ARG A 2 37.62 -40.33 -26.03
CA ARG A 2 37.35 -40.04 -24.61
C ARG A 2 35.94 -39.44 -24.38
N THR A 3 35.22 -40.03 -23.44
CA THR A 3 34.10 -39.44 -22.69
C THR A 3 34.65 -38.33 -21.78
N GLY A 4 34.23 -37.08 -21.99
CA GLY A 4 34.51 -35.97 -21.08
C GLY A 4 33.56 -35.98 -19.87
N PRO A 5 33.99 -35.51 -18.69
CA PRO A 5 33.20 -35.60 -17.47
C PRO A 5 32.09 -34.55 -17.43
N TYR A 6 30.91 -34.99 -16.98
CA TYR A 6 29.80 -34.16 -16.52
C TYR A 6 30.28 -33.21 -15.41
N ASP A 7 30.13 -31.90 -15.60
CA ASP A 7 30.41 -30.87 -14.60
C ASP A 7 29.17 -30.64 -13.71
N PRO A 8 29.18 -31.04 -12.42
CA PRO A 8 28.03 -30.91 -11.54
C PRO A 8 28.11 -29.61 -10.73
N ARG A 9 28.03 -28.44 -11.38
CA ARG A 9 27.97 -27.14 -10.69
C ARG A 9 27.06 -26.08 -11.31
N VAL A 10 25.98 -26.49 -11.97
CA VAL A 10 24.82 -25.61 -12.03
C VAL A 10 24.11 -25.75 -10.67
N PRO A 11 23.96 -24.70 -9.86
CA PRO A 11 23.11 -24.80 -8.69
C PRO A 11 21.73 -25.23 -9.19
N ALA A 12 21.26 -26.37 -8.68
CA ALA A 12 19.87 -26.77 -8.84
C ALA A 12 19.01 -25.55 -8.57
N HIS A 13 18.03 -25.29 -9.46
CA HIS A 13 17.01 -24.27 -9.22
C HIS A 13 16.53 -24.42 -7.78
N THR A 14 16.96 -23.51 -6.90
CA THR A 14 16.38 -23.41 -5.57
C THR A 14 14.88 -23.29 -5.82
N PRO A 15 14.04 -24.20 -5.29
CA PRO A 15 12.61 -24.07 -5.43
C PRO A 15 12.25 -22.65 -4.99
N PRO A 16 11.41 -21.92 -5.76
CA PRO A 16 11.09 -20.55 -5.42
C PRO A 16 10.59 -20.52 -3.98
N VAL A 17 11.27 -19.73 -3.14
CA VAL A 17 10.85 -19.53 -1.76
C VAL A 17 9.46 -18.92 -1.79
N ARG A 18 8.62 -19.41 -0.88
CA ARG A 18 7.25 -18.96 -0.67
C ARG A 18 7.21 -17.43 -0.56
N PRO A 19 6.27 -16.72 -1.20
CA PRO A 19 6.24 -15.27 -1.15
C PRO A 19 5.99 -14.73 0.27
N VAL A 20 6.65 -13.63 0.61
CA VAL A 20 6.56 -12.98 1.92
C VAL A 20 5.79 -11.66 1.78
N PHE A 21 4.53 -11.69 2.23
CA PHE A 21 3.62 -10.55 2.14
C PHE A 21 3.69 -9.61 3.34
N GLU A 22 3.82 -10.17 4.53
CA GLU A 22 3.80 -9.45 5.80
C GLU A 22 5.02 -8.51 5.91
N PRO A 23 4.84 -7.18 6.01
CA PRO A 23 5.95 -6.24 6.12
C PRO A 23 6.94 -6.58 7.23
N ALA A 24 6.46 -7.01 8.40
CA ALA A 24 7.32 -7.37 9.52
C ALA A 24 8.09 -8.68 9.31
N ASP A 25 7.76 -9.50 8.32
CA ASP A 25 8.51 -10.73 8.00
C ASP A 25 9.64 -10.46 7.00
N ARG A 26 9.59 -9.32 6.28
CA ARG A 26 10.62 -8.92 5.30
C ARG A 26 11.45 -7.71 5.70
N ILE A 27 11.07 -6.97 6.74
CA ILE A 27 11.77 -5.76 7.21
C ILE A 27 12.13 -5.97 8.69
N PRO A 28 13.43 -6.18 9.02
CA PRO A 28 13.86 -6.47 10.40
C PRO A 28 13.45 -5.42 11.43
N ALA A 29 13.45 -4.13 11.06
CA ALA A 29 13.02 -3.04 11.94
C ALA A 29 11.53 -3.16 12.32
N LEU A 30 10.68 -3.60 11.38
CA LEU A 30 9.25 -3.82 11.62
C LEU A 30 8.99 -5.11 12.41
N ALA A 31 9.82 -6.15 12.21
CA ALA A 31 9.81 -7.35 13.06
C ALA A 31 10.07 -6.99 14.54
N ALA A 32 11.12 -6.20 14.78
CA ALA A 32 11.48 -5.73 16.11
C ALA A 32 10.38 -4.85 16.73
N LEU A 33 9.76 -3.97 15.93
CA LEU A 33 8.63 -3.15 16.35
C LEU A 33 7.42 -4.01 16.77
N ARG A 34 7.03 -4.99 15.95
CA ARG A 34 5.95 -5.95 16.29
C ARG A 34 6.23 -6.67 17.60
N SER A 35 7.46 -7.15 17.79
CA SER A 35 7.86 -7.79 19.04
C SER A 35 7.85 -6.83 20.25
N ALA A 36 8.18 -5.55 20.07
CA ALA A 36 8.07 -4.55 21.13
C ALA A 36 6.61 -4.31 21.54
N VAL A 37 5.69 -4.25 20.57
CA VAL A 37 4.24 -4.14 20.85
C VAL A 37 3.72 -5.37 21.60
N GLN A 38 4.12 -6.58 21.19
CA GLN A 38 3.76 -7.83 21.86
C GLN A 38 4.25 -7.88 23.33
N ARG A 39 5.43 -7.32 23.60
CA ARG A 39 5.97 -7.18 24.96
C ARG A 39 5.42 -5.97 25.73
N GLN A 40 4.56 -5.16 25.10
CA GLN A 40 4.03 -3.91 25.66
C GLN A 40 5.13 -2.93 26.08
N ASP A 41 6.23 -2.91 25.33
CA ASP A 41 7.41 -2.07 25.59
C ASP A 41 7.28 -0.73 24.86
N TRP A 42 6.66 0.25 25.53
CA TRP A 42 6.46 1.59 24.94
C TRP A 42 7.78 2.30 24.62
N ALA A 43 8.81 2.13 25.43
CA ALA A 43 10.10 2.79 25.19
C ALA A 43 10.73 2.29 23.89
N ALA A 44 10.69 0.98 23.64
CA ALA A 44 11.16 0.41 22.38
C ALA A 44 10.29 0.82 21.17
N VAL A 45 8.96 0.90 21.35
CA VAL A 45 8.06 1.40 20.29
C VAL A 45 8.39 2.85 19.93
N ALA A 46 8.47 3.75 20.92
CA ALA A 46 8.78 5.15 20.70
C ALA A 46 10.15 5.33 20.02
N ALA A 47 11.19 4.65 20.53
CA ALA A 47 12.53 4.70 19.95
C ALA A 47 12.57 4.19 18.50
N ALA A 48 11.77 3.18 18.15
CA ALA A 48 11.66 2.72 16.77
C ALA A 48 11.08 3.79 15.85
N PHE A 49 10.06 4.54 16.28
CA PHE A 49 9.50 5.66 15.50
C PHE A 49 10.45 6.85 15.40
N ASP A 50 11.21 7.15 16.44
CA ASP A 50 12.23 8.21 16.41
C ASP A 50 13.36 7.91 15.42
N GLY A 51 13.64 6.61 15.19
CA GLY A 51 14.60 6.16 14.18
C GLY A 51 14.11 6.20 12.73
N LEU A 52 12.81 6.43 12.50
CA LEU A 52 12.23 6.51 11.15
C LEU A 52 12.14 7.97 10.69
N ALA A 53 13.01 8.34 9.75
CA ALA A 53 13.07 9.69 9.19
C ALA A 53 12.07 9.93 8.04
N ASP A 54 11.61 8.86 7.39
CA ASP A 54 10.65 8.92 6.29
C ASP A 54 9.22 8.72 6.80
N GLU A 55 8.30 9.60 6.42
CA GLU A 55 6.92 9.57 6.90
C GLU A 55 6.10 8.40 6.32
N ASP A 56 6.45 7.90 5.12
CA ASP A 56 5.82 6.71 4.57
C ASP A 56 6.28 5.43 5.27
N ASP A 57 7.54 5.39 5.70
CA ASP A 57 8.05 4.31 6.56
C ASP A 57 7.36 4.35 7.93
N ARG A 58 7.16 5.55 8.52
CA ARG A 58 6.35 5.74 9.74
C ARG A 58 4.91 5.29 9.54
N ALA A 59 4.30 5.56 8.39
CA ALA A 59 2.94 5.11 8.07
C ALA A 59 2.84 3.57 7.97
N LEU A 60 3.85 2.91 7.39
CA LEU A 60 3.90 1.44 7.37
C LEU A 60 4.15 0.84 8.76
N ALA A 61 5.05 1.44 9.54
CA ALA A 61 5.30 1.06 10.92
C ALA A 61 4.03 1.20 11.79
N CYS A 62 3.26 2.27 11.59
CA CYS A 62 1.97 2.47 12.25
C CYS A 62 1.00 1.32 11.95
N ARG A 63 0.89 0.92 10.67
CA ARG A 63 0.06 -0.22 10.27
C ARG A 63 0.49 -1.51 10.98
N VAL A 64 1.78 -1.82 11.05
CA VAL A 64 2.30 -3.02 11.75
C VAL A 64 1.93 -3.00 13.23
N VAL A 65 2.04 -1.85 13.90
CA VAL A 65 1.61 -1.70 15.30
C VAL A 65 0.10 -1.93 15.42
N ALA A 66 -0.68 -1.32 14.54
CA ALA A 66 -2.14 -1.39 14.54
C ALA A 66 -2.68 -2.78 14.17
N GLU A 67 -1.98 -3.58 13.39
CA GLU A 67 -2.37 -4.95 13.03
C GLU A 67 -1.90 -5.98 14.07
N THR A 68 -1.01 -5.60 15.00
CA THR A 68 -0.58 -6.50 16.07
C THR A 68 -1.74 -6.81 17.03
N ASP A 69 -2.10 -8.09 17.13
CA ASP A 69 -3.19 -8.58 17.97
C ASP A 69 -2.99 -8.28 19.46
N GLY A 70 -4.08 -7.88 20.12
CA GLY A 70 -4.08 -7.56 21.55
C GLY A 70 -3.41 -6.24 21.93
N SER A 71 -3.04 -5.40 20.95
CA SER A 71 -2.39 -4.11 21.19
C SER A 71 -3.31 -3.03 21.79
N GLU A 72 -4.63 -3.23 21.80
CA GLU A 72 -5.62 -2.20 22.15
C GLU A 72 -5.46 -1.64 23.56
N ALA A 73 -5.31 -2.53 24.56
CA ALA A 73 -5.21 -2.15 25.95
C ALA A 73 -3.90 -1.37 26.21
N PHE A 74 -2.81 -1.86 25.63
CA PHE A 74 -1.49 -1.25 25.69
C PHE A 74 -1.48 0.15 25.05
N LEU A 75 -1.99 0.28 23.82
CA LEU A 75 -2.06 1.56 23.11
C LEU A 75 -2.97 2.56 23.82
N ARG A 76 -4.12 2.09 24.36
CA ARG A 76 -5.04 2.94 25.14
C ARG A 76 -4.39 3.47 26.40
N GLN A 77 -3.74 2.60 27.17
CA GLN A 77 -3.06 3.00 28.40
C GLN A 77 -1.93 4.00 28.12
N THR A 78 -1.18 3.79 27.03
CA THR A 78 -0.09 4.68 26.62
C THR A 78 -0.62 6.04 26.19
N ALA A 79 -1.66 6.10 25.35
CA ALA A 79 -2.28 7.36 24.94
C ALA A 79 -2.85 8.16 26.14
N GLN A 80 -3.36 7.47 27.16
CA GLN A 80 -3.84 8.10 28.40
C GLN A 80 -2.72 8.66 29.28
N ARG A 81 -1.56 7.99 29.34
CA ARG A 81 -0.38 8.49 30.09
C ARG A 81 0.27 9.69 29.44
N SER A 82 0.19 9.80 28.12
CA SER A 82 0.81 10.88 27.34
C SER A 82 -0.23 11.62 26.48
N PRO A 83 -1.19 12.34 27.10
CA PRO A 83 -2.36 12.89 26.40
C PRO A 83 -2.01 13.99 25.37
N ARG A 84 -0.78 14.53 25.41
CA ARG A 84 -0.28 15.57 24.50
C ARG A 84 0.73 15.06 23.47
N ASP A 85 1.12 13.79 23.55
CA ASP A 85 2.03 13.16 22.60
C ASP A 85 1.23 12.67 21.37
N PRO A 86 1.54 13.14 20.15
CA PRO A 86 0.81 12.74 18.96
C PRO A 86 0.96 11.25 18.61
N LEU A 87 2.09 10.61 18.93
CA LEU A 87 2.38 9.24 18.49
C LEU A 87 1.41 8.20 19.08
N PRO A 88 1.28 8.03 20.42
CA PRO A 88 0.42 6.99 20.99
C PRO A 88 -1.06 7.21 20.64
N ARG A 89 -1.47 8.47 20.49
CA ARG A 89 -2.83 8.84 20.05
C ARG A 89 -3.09 8.40 18.60
N SER A 90 -2.15 8.64 17.68
CA SER A 90 -2.24 8.18 16.29
C SER A 90 -2.17 6.65 16.17
N LEU A 91 -1.32 5.97 16.94
CA LEU A 91 -1.25 4.50 16.94
C LEU A 91 -2.55 3.85 17.43
N LEU A 92 -3.14 4.40 18.51
CA LEU A 92 -4.45 3.96 18.98
C LEU A 92 -5.55 4.23 17.94
N ALA A 93 -5.51 5.40 17.29
CA ALA A 93 -6.46 5.73 16.23
C ALA A 93 -6.36 4.76 15.05
N ASP A 94 -5.15 4.39 14.61
CA ASP A 94 -4.98 3.40 13.54
C ASP A 94 -5.46 2.01 13.97
N ARG A 95 -5.18 1.55 15.20
CA ARG A 95 -5.76 0.29 15.70
C ARG A 95 -7.29 0.29 15.62
N LEU A 96 -7.94 1.40 15.98
CA LEU A 96 -9.39 1.55 15.85
C LEU A 96 -9.84 1.52 14.38
N VAL A 97 -9.07 2.15 13.48
CA VAL A 97 -9.31 2.11 12.03
C VAL A 97 -9.22 0.66 11.51
N GLN A 98 -8.17 -0.09 11.85
CA GLN A 98 -7.98 -1.47 11.42
C GLN A 98 -9.09 -2.39 11.93
N ILE A 99 -9.48 -2.28 13.20
CA ILE A 99 -10.63 -3.03 13.76
C ILE A 99 -11.90 -2.72 12.96
N GLY A 100 -12.16 -1.44 12.68
CA GLY A 100 -13.31 -1.03 11.88
C GLY A 100 -13.32 -1.67 10.48
N TRP A 101 -12.20 -1.60 9.75
CA TRP A 101 -12.10 -2.21 8.42
C TRP A 101 -12.22 -3.74 8.46
N GLY A 102 -11.72 -4.39 9.52
CA GLY A 102 -11.93 -5.83 9.75
C GLY A 102 -13.42 -6.19 9.89
N ILE A 103 -14.21 -5.39 10.61
CA ILE A 103 -15.66 -5.58 10.79
C ILE A 103 -16.42 -5.39 9.47
N ARG A 104 -16.09 -4.32 8.73
CA ARG A 104 -16.71 -4.02 7.42
C ARG A 104 -16.35 -5.08 6.38
N THR A 105 -15.18 -5.71 6.50
CA THR A 105 -14.51 -6.53 5.47
C THR A 105 -14.08 -5.73 4.24
N GLY A 106 -13.26 -6.34 3.39
CA GLY A 106 -12.86 -5.79 2.09
C GLY A 106 -13.96 -5.87 1.01
N HIS A 107 -15.14 -6.44 1.31
CA HIS A 107 -16.22 -6.58 0.33
C HIS A 107 -16.84 -5.23 -0.05
N ARG A 108 -17.43 -5.18 -1.26
CA ARG A 108 -18.20 -4.01 -1.74
C ARG A 108 -19.37 -3.73 -0.79
N ALA A 109 -19.78 -2.47 -0.67
CA ALA A 109 -20.84 -2.01 0.23
C ALA A 109 -22.15 -2.82 0.12
N ARG A 110 -22.54 -3.26 -1.09
CA ARG A 110 -23.72 -4.09 -1.33
C ARG A 110 -23.69 -5.48 -0.66
N HIS A 111 -22.54 -5.93 -0.19
CA HIS A 111 -22.32 -7.22 0.47
C HIS A 111 -22.02 -7.06 1.97
N VAL A 112 -22.11 -5.85 2.52
CA VAL A 112 -21.87 -5.56 3.94
C VAL A 112 -23.19 -5.21 4.62
N SER A 113 -23.47 -5.86 5.75
CA SER A 113 -24.72 -5.62 6.48
C SER A 113 -24.75 -4.24 7.13
N ARG A 114 -25.95 -3.73 7.42
CA ARG A 114 -26.13 -2.46 8.13
C ARG A 114 -25.46 -2.46 9.51
N GLN A 115 -25.53 -3.58 10.24
CA GLN A 115 -24.88 -3.72 11.54
C GLN A 115 -23.36 -3.59 11.44
N GLN A 116 -22.74 -4.25 10.45
CA GLN A 116 -21.29 -4.11 10.21
C GLN A 116 -20.91 -2.67 9.89
N PHE A 117 -21.74 -1.95 9.12
CA PHE A 117 -21.53 -0.52 8.87
C PHE A 117 -21.62 0.34 10.14
N ASP A 118 -22.61 0.10 10.99
CA ASP A 118 -22.80 0.87 12.22
C ASP A 118 -21.63 0.65 13.20
N GLU A 119 -21.16 -0.58 13.33
CA GLU A 119 -19.97 -0.92 14.13
C GLU A 119 -18.69 -0.33 13.53
N PHE A 120 -18.48 -0.47 12.22
CA PHE A 120 -17.39 0.15 11.48
C PHE A 120 -17.31 1.67 11.71
N HIS A 121 -18.42 2.38 11.51
CA HIS A 121 -18.48 3.83 11.73
C HIS A 121 -18.24 4.21 13.19
N THR A 122 -18.69 3.38 14.15
CA THR A 122 -18.43 3.62 15.58
C THR A 122 -16.93 3.62 15.88
N HIS A 123 -16.18 2.69 15.30
CA HIS A 123 -14.72 2.65 15.45
C HIS A 123 -14.04 3.85 14.78
N LEU A 124 -14.43 4.20 13.55
CA LEU A 124 -13.84 5.34 12.85
C LEU A 124 -14.13 6.69 13.54
N ARG A 125 -15.33 6.88 14.11
CA ARG A 125 -15.64 8.09 14.89
C ARG A 125 -14.78 8.19 16.14
N ARG A 126 -14.50 7.06 16.82
CA ARG A 126 -13.58 7.04 17.97
C ARG A 126 -12.15 7.39 17.57
N ALA A 127 -11.70 6.92 16.39
CA ALA A 127 -10.41 7.33 15.84
C ALA A 127 -10.39 8.84 15.53
N GLU A 128 -11.45 9.38 14.91
CA GLU A 128 -11.54 10.82 14.59
C GLU A 128 -11.47 11.72 15.82
N ILE A 129 -12.06 11.33 16.95
CA ILE A 129 -11.97 12.11 18.21
C ILE A 129 -10.49 12.33 18.59
N LEU A 130 -9.66 11.28 18.52
CA LEU A 130 -8.23 11.39 18.80
C LEU A 130 -7.50 12.23 17.74
N LEU A 131 -7.79 11.97 16.47
CA LEU A 131 -7.07 12.56 15.35
C LEU A 131 -7.37 14.06 15.16
N ILE A 132 -8.58 14.52 15.48
CA ILE A 132 -8.94 15.95 15.45
C ILE A 132 -8.04 16.73 16.39
N ASP A 133 -7.90 16.26 17.64
CA ASP A 133 -7.08 16.92 18.66
C ASP A 133 -5.60 16.88 18.26
N VAL A 134 -5.10 15.74 17.77
CA VAL A 134 -3.70 15.63 17.30
C VAL A 134 -3.44 16.61 16.16
N CYS A 135 -4.31 16.70 15.14
CA CYS A 135 -4.13 17.62 14.03
C CYS A 135 -4.25 19.10 14.45
N ALA A 136 -5.07 19.42 15.45
CA ALA A 136 -5.20 20.77 15.97
C ALA A 136 -3.94 21.21 16.76
N GLU A 137 -3.38 20.30 17.57
CA GLU A 137 -2.19 20.56 18.37
C GLU A 137 -0.88 20.48 17.55
N HIS A 138 -0.82 19.56 16.59
CA HIS A 138 0.36 19.21 15.82
C HIS A 138 0.03 19.24 14.31
N PRO A 139 -0.20 20.43 13.72
CA PRO A 139 -0.71 20.56 12.35
C PRO A 139 0.22 19.98 11.27
N ARG A 140 1.50 19.78 11.57
CA ARG A 140 2.50 19.20 10.66
C ARG A 140 2.64 17.68 10.76
N TYR A 141 1.93 17.04 11.69
CA TYR A 141 2.12 15.62 11.99
C TYR A 141 1.48 14.73 10.91
N ALA A 142 2.31 14.18 10.02
CA ALA A 142 1.87 13.51 8.80
C ALA A 142 0.93 12.33 9.09
N LEU A 143 1.31 11.49 10.06
CA LEU A 143 0.59 10.26 10.38
C LEU A 143 -0.87 10.52 10.75
N ALA A 144 -1.14 11.57 11.54
CA ALA A 144 -2.51 11.91 11.90
C ALA A 144 -3.32 12.34 10.69
N TRP A 145 -2.79 13.23 9.83
CA TRP A 145 -3.50 13.64 8.62
C TRP A 145 -3.70 12.47 7.64
N TYR A 146 -2.71 11.60 7.47
CA TYR A 146 -2.83 10.37 6.68
C TYR A 146 -4.00 9.50 7.15
N LEU A 147 -4.08 9.21 8.45
CA LEU A 147 -5.19 8.45 9.03
C LEU A 147 -6.53 9.17 8.84
N ARG A 148 -6.56 10.50 8.91
CA ARG A 148 -7.79 11.28 8.64
C ARG A 148 -8.25 11.22 7.20
N VAL A 149 -7.36 11.01 6.23
CA VAL A 149 -7.75 10.72 4.83
C VAL A 149 -8.44 9.36 4.75
N ILE A 150 -7.93 8.35 5.48
CA ILE A 150 -8.53 7.00 5.53
C ILE A 150 -9.92 7.04 6.17
N THR A 151 -10.05 7.68 7.34
CA THR A 151 -11.33 7.79 8.04
C THR A 151 -12.35 8.59 7.24
N SER A 152 -11.93 9.61 6.48
CA SER A 152 -12.83 10.39 5.62
C SER A 152 -13.52 9.52 4.58
N ARG A 153 -12.77 8.63 3.91
CA ARG A 153 -13.34 7.66 2.97
C ARG A 153 -14.23 6.66 3.69
N GLY A 154 -13.76 6.11 4.81
CA GLY A 154 -14.51 5.11 5.56
C GLY A 154 -15.81 5.63 6.18
N LEU A 155 -15.84 6.89 6.63
CA LEU A 155 -17.03 7.57 7.15
C LEU A 155 -17.91 8.18 6.04
N GLU A 156 -17.54 7.99 4.78
CA GLU A 156 -18.28 8.46 3.61
C GLU A 156 -18.51 9.98 3.61
N LEU A 157 -17.52 10.77 4.08
CA LEU A 157 -17.59 12.24 4.14
C LEU A 157 -17.49 12.91 2.75
N GLY A 158 -17.18 12.10 1.73
CA GLY A 158 -17.16 12.51 0.32
C GLY A 158 -15.81 13.03 -0.18
N PRO A 159 -15.69 13.26 -1.51
CA PRO A 159 -14.44 13.64 -2.14
C PRO A 159 -13.89 14.99 -1.68
N GLY A 160 -14.78 15.97 -1.43
CA GLY A 160 -14.39 17.32 -1.02
C GLY A 160 -13.69 17.35 0.33
N GLU A 161 -14.25 16.67 1.34
CA GLU A 161 -13.64 16.60 2.68
C GLU A 161 -12.34 15.80 2.67
N THR A 162 -12.32 14.69 1.94
CA THR A 162 -11.10 13.88 1.79
C THR A 162 -9.97 14.67 1.13
N ARG A 163 -10.28 15.47 0.10
CA ARG A 163 -9.33 16.38 -0.54
C ARG A 163 -8.79 17.41 0.44
N ARG A 164 -9.64 18.09 1.23
CA ARG A 164 -9.23 19.08 2.24
C ARG A 164 -8.26 18.48 3.27
N ARG A 165 -8.53 17.26 3.73
CA ARG A 165 -7.64 16.56 4.69
C ARG A 165 -6.31 16.19 4.06
N TYR A 166 -6.32 15.70 2.82
CA TYR A 166 -5.09 15.44 2.08
C TYR A 166 -4.32 16.72 1.74
N ASP A 167 -4.98 17.84 1.46
CA ASP A 167 -4.31 19.16 1.29
C ASP A 167 -3.48 19.52 2.52
N ARG A 168 -4.01 19.31 3.74
CA ARG A 168 -3.28 19.55 4.99
C ARG A 168 -2.06 18.65 5.17
N LEU A 169 -2.15 17.39 4.75
CA LEU A 169 -0.99 16.50 4.70
C LEU A 169 0.04 17.00 3.69
N ALA A 170 -0.40 17.29 2.47
CA ALA A 170 0.45 17.67 1.35
C ALA A 170 1.12 19.05 1.53
N GLU A 171 0.55 19.94 2.35
CA GLU A 171 1.14 21.22 2.73
C GLU A 171 2.56 21.08 3.30
N HIS A 172 2.81 19.97 4.02
CA HIS A 172 4.12 19.68 4.62
C HIS A 172 4.81 18.45 4.03
N HIS A 173 4.02 17.51 3.48
CA HIS A 173 4.50 16.23 2.99
C HIS A 173 3.91 15.94 1.60
N PRO A 174 4.25 16.76 0.56
CA PRO A 174 3.58 16.75 -0.74
C PRO A 174 3.73 15.43 -1.51
N HIS A 175 4.71 14.61 -1.15
CA HIS A 175 5.02 13.32 -1.78
C HIS A 175 4.73 12.12 -0.89
N HIS A 176 3.96 12.29 0.19
CA HIS A 176 3.55 11.19 1.07
C HIS A 176 2.70 10.16 0.28
N PHE A 177 3.32 9.06 -0.12
CA PHE A 177 2.81 8.04 -1.01
C PHE A 177 1.56 7.38 -0.44
N GLY A 178 1.55 7.05 0.85
CA GLY A 178 0.37 6.50 1.52
C GLY A 178 -0.81 7.47 1.43
N GLY A 179 -0.57 8.77 1.62
CA GLY A 179 -1.60 9.81 1.58
C GLY A 179 -2.19 9.98 0.19
N GLN A 180 -1.32 10.04 -0.82
CA GLN A 180 -1.70 10.07 -2.22
C GLN A 180 -2.48 8.80 -2.62
N SER A 181 -2.05 7.62 -2.17
CA SER A 181 -2.75 6.36 -2.44
C SER A 181 -4.17 6.36 -1.88
N GLN A 182 -4.37 6.92 -0.68
CA GLN A 182 -5.71 7.02 -0.07
C GLN A 182 -6.60 8.03 -0.79
N LEU A 183 -6.07 9.18 -1.22
CA LEU A 183 -6.83 10.11 -2.04
C LEU A 183 -7.15 9.51 -3.41
N LEU A 184 -6.21 8.81 -4.05
CA LEU A 184 -6.44 8.12 -5.32
C LEU A 184 -7.63 7.16 -5.26
N GLN A 185 -7.72 6.36 -4.19
CA GLN A 185 -8.89 5.51 -3.95
C GLN A 185 -10.19 6.31 -3.86
N GLN A 186 -10.20 7.43 -3.12
CA GLN A 186 -11.40 8.26 -2.96
C GLN A 186 -11.90 8.86 -4.28
N ILE A 187 -11.00 9.19 -5.21
CA ILE A 187 -11.37 9.79 -6.49
C ILE A 187 -11.69 8.75 -7.57
N CYS A 188 -11.61 7.45 -7.27
CA CYS A 188 -12.17 6.42 -8.14
C CYS A 188 -13.72 6.52 -8.18
N PRO A 189 -14.38 6.12 -9.28
CA PRO A 189 -15.85 6.20 -9.41
C PRO A 189 -16.62 5.50 -8.31
N LYS A 190 -16.12 4.36 -7.82
CA LYS A 190 -16.71 3.60 -6.70
C LYS A 190 -16.84 4.40 -5.39
N TRP A 191 -16.17 5.55 -5.27
CA TRP A 191 -16.21 6.47 -4.13
C TRP A 191 -16.68 7.87 -4.52
N GLY A 192 -17.38 8.02 -5.66
CA GLY A 192 -17.98 9.28 -6.09
C GLY A 192 -17.04 10.20 -6.89
N GLY A 193 -15.91 9.68 -7.39
CA GLY A 193 -15.02 10.40 -8.30
C GLY A 193 -15.19 9.99 -9.78
N SER A 194 -14.12 10.12 -10.57
CA SER A 194 -14.10 9.77 -11.99
C SER A 194 -12.74 9.20 -12.42
N TRP A 195 -12.72 8.37 -13.47
CA TRP A 195 -11.46 7.83 -14.01
C TRP A 195 -10.54 8.93 -14.56
N GLU A 196 -11.11 9.98 -15.13
CA GLU A 196 -10.34 11.14 -15.59
C GLU A 196 -9.61 11.81 -14.41
N ALA A 197 -10.30 12.06 -13.31
CA ALA A 197 -9.71 12.64 -12.11
C ALA A 197 -8.67 11.70 -11.47
N ALA A 198 -8.96 10.40 -11.36
CA ALA A 198 -8.05 9.40 -10.81
C ALA A 198 -6.75 9.30 -11.61
N HIS A 199 -6.84 9.17 -12.94
CA HIS A 199 -5.66 9.13 -13.80
C HIS A 199 -4.93 10.47 -13.82
N GLY A 200 -5.64 11.60 -13.83
CA GLY A 200 -5.06 12.94 -13.76
C GLY A 200 -4.20 13.12 -12.51
N PHE A 201 -4.76 12.81 -11.35
CA PHE A 201 -4.08 12.90 -10.07
C PHE A 201 -2.86 11.96 -9.98
N ALA A 202 -2.99 10.71 -10.45
CA ALA A 202 -1.87 9.76 -10.46
C ALA A 202 -0.70 10.25 -11.33
N ARG A 203 -0.98 10.82 -12.51
CA ARG A 203 0.05 11.41 -13.39
C ARG A 203 0.70 12.63 -12.74
N GLU A 204 -0.09 13.50 -12.11
CA GLU A 204 0.42 14.68 -11.42
C GLU A 204 1.38 14.28 -10.28
N CYS A 205 0.99 13.28 -9.47
CA CYS A 205 1.84 12.78 -8.38
C CYS A 205 3.16 12.21 -8.91
N ALA A 206 3.11 11.41 -9.98
CA ALA A 206 4.30 10.84 -10.60
C ALA A 206 5.24 11.91 -11.18
N ALA A 207 4.69 12.95 -11.81
CA ALA A 207 5.47 14.03 -12.42
C ALA A 207 6.15 14.94 -11.37
N LYS A 208 5.43 15.27 -10.29
CA LYS A 208 5.92 16.20 -9.27
C LYS A 208 6.86 15.57 -8.24
N ALA A 209 6.81 14.24 -8.07
CA ALA A 209 7.65 13.57 -7.09
C ALA A 209 9.14 13.54 -7.52
N PRO A 210 10.07 13.48 -6.55
CA PRO A 210 11.48 13.25 -6.82
C PRO A 210 11.70 11.95 -7.61
N GLU A 211 12.70 11.93 -8.48
CA GLU A 211 13.03 10.73 -9.25
C GLU A 211 13.52 9.62 -8.32
N GLY A 212 13.11 8.38 -8.58
CA GLY A 212 13.36 7.24 -7.71
C GLY A 212 12.38 7.08 -6.55
N SER A 213 11.46 8.02 -6.33
CA SER A 213 10.42 7.87 -5.31
C SER A 213 9.35 6.85 -5.76
N PRO A 214 8.57 6.24 -4.83
CA PRO A 214 7.56 5.23 -5.18
C PRO A 214 6.32 5.82 -5.88
N ASN A 215 6.18 7.14 -5.95
CA ASN A 215 4.94 7.81 -6.37
C ASN A 215 4.54 7.55 -7.83
N GLY A 216 5.48 7.16 -8.70
CA GLY A 216 5.15 6.70 -10.05
C GLY A 216 4.23 5.49 -10.06
N ALA A 217 4.27 4.65 -9.02
CA ALA A 217 3.40 3.48 -8.90
C ALA A 217 1.91 3.84 -8.83
N LEU A 218 1.54 5.08 -8.47
CA LEU A 218 0.15 5.55 -8.50
C LEU A 218 -0.46 5.46 -9.90
N VAL A 219 0.35 5.59 -10.97
CA VAL A 219 -0.12 5.39 -12.35
C VAL A 219 -0.55 3.94 -12.56
N ALA A 220 0.24 2.98 -12.10
CA ALA A 220 -0.11 1.56 -12.17
C ALA A 220 -1.30 1.22 -11.28
N ILE A 221 -1.37 1.79 -10.07
CA ILE A 221 -2.51 1.61 -9.14
C ILE A 221 -3.80 2.13 -9.77
N ALA A 222 -3.83 3.33 -10.34
CA ALA A 222 -5.01 3.88 -11.00
C ALA A 222 -5.47 3.00 -12.18
N GLN A 223 -4.52 2.47 -12.94
CA GLN A 223 -4.81 1.54 -14.04
C GLN A 223 -5.35 0.20 -13.55
N LEU A 224 -4.83 -0.34 -12.44
CA LEU A 224 -5.32 -1.59 -11.85
C LEU A 224 -6.73 -1.44 -11.27
N GLU A 225 -7.04 -0.28 -10.66
CA GLU A 225 -8.39 0.04 -10.20
C GLU A 225 -9.38 0.11 -11.36
N ASN A 226 -9.01 0.75 -12.47
CA ASN A 226 -9.85 0.83 -13.68
C ASN A 226 -9.99 -0.54 -14.35
N TYR A 227 -8.90 -1.30 -14.40
CA TYR A 227 -8.91 -2.69 -14.85
C TYR A 227 -9.93 -3.51 -14.05
N LEU A 228 -9.96 -3.40 -12.72
CA LEU A 228 -10.90 -4.14 -11.88
C LEU A 228 -12.35 -3.78 -12.20
N GLU A 229 -12.66 -2.49 -12.34
CA GLU A 229 -14.01 -2.04 -12.70
C GLU A 229 -14.44 -2.53 -14.08
N ILE A 230 -13.57 -2.45 -15.09
CA ILE A 230 -13.85 -2.99 -16.44
C ILE A 230 -14.00 -4.51 -16.40
N ALA A 231 -13.20 -5.22 -15.62
CA ALA A 231 -13.28 -6.67 -15.49
C ALA A 231 -14.61 -7.10 -14.88
N GLU A 232 -15.08 -6.37 -13.85
CA GLU A 232 -16.39 -6.59 -13.22
C GLU A 232 -17.57 -6.25 -14.16
N GLN A 233 -17.47 -5.15 -14.93
CA GLN A 233 -18.58 -4.66 -15.76
C GLN A 233 -18.67 -5.32 -17.14
N ALA A 234 -17.54 -5.79 -17.68
CA ALA A 234 -17.47 -6.33 -19.04
C ALA A 234 -16.77 -7.69 -19.10
N SER A 235 -15.44 -7.72 -18.95
CA SER A 235 -14.65 -8.96 -18.88
C SER A 235 -13.17 -8.68 -18.59
N VAL A 236 -12.46 -9.70 -18.10
CA VAL A 236 -11.00 -9.69 -17.98
C VAL A 236 -10.31 -9.39 -19.32
N GLY A 237 -10.86 -9.85 -20.44
CA GLY A 237 -10.32 -9.58 -21.78
C GLY A 237 -10.43 -8.11 -22.17
N ALA A 238 -11.57 -7.46 -21.88
CA ALA A 238 -11.74 -6.02 -22.11
C ALA A 238 -10.80 -5.20 -21.22
N ALA A 239 -10.68 -5.56 -19.94
CA ALA A 239 -9.79 -4.91 -18.99
C ALA A 239 -8.31 -5.04 -19.41
N SER A 240 -7.91 -6.22 -19.89
CA SER A 240 -6.57 -6.45 -20.43
C SER A 240 -6.31 -5.66 -21.71
N THR A 241 -7.34 -5.43 -22.55
CA THR A 241 -7.24 -4.56 -23.73
C THR A 241 -7.03 -3.10 -23.33
N TYR A 242 -7.75 -2.61 -22.32
CA TYR A 242 -7.53 -1.29 -21.75
C TYR A 242 -6.07 -1.11 -21.27
N LEU A 243 -5.50 -2.08 -20.55
CA LEU A 243 -4.11 -2.00 -20.08
C LEU A 243 -3.06 -2.09 -21.21
N ARG A 244 -3.43 -2.67 -22.35
CA ARG A 244 -2.59 -2.81 -23.56
C ARG A 244 -2.69 -1.63 -24.52
N ASP A 245 -3.65 -0.74 -24.31
CA ASP A 245 -3.74 0.51 -25.05
C ASP A 245 -2.39 1.26 -25.02
N LEU A 246 -1.99 1.84 -26.16
CA LEU A 246 -0.66 2.40 -26.34
C LEU A 246 -0.36 3.53 -25.35
N ASP A 247 -1.34 4.38 -25.05
CA ASP A 247 -1.18 5.48 -24.12
C ASP A 247 -1.05 4.95 -22.67
N ASN A 248 -1.89 3.98 -22.29
CA ASN A 248 -1.76 3.33 -20.98
C ASN A 248 -0.43 2.60 -20.80
N GLN A 249 0.06 1.92 -21.84
CA GLN A 249 1.35 1.24 -21.82
C GLN A 249 2.49 2.25 -21.68
N THR A 250 2.48 3.31 -22.49
CA THR A 250 3.52 4.35 -22.49
C THR A 250 3.61 5.02 -21.13
N ARG A 251 2.48 5.47 -20.58
CA ARG A 251 2.42 6.10 -19.26
C ARG A 251 2.94 5.20 -18.14
N ARG A 252 2.64 3.89 -18.20
CA ARG A 252 3.13 2.94 -17.20
C ARG A 252 4.64 2.77 -17.27
N LEU A 253 5.21 2.67 -18.47
CA LEU A 253 6.66 2.53 -18.69
C LEU A 253 7.40 3.79 -18.24
N GLU A 254 6.91 4.97 -18.62
CA GLU A 254 7.50 6.26 -18.19
C GLU A 254 7.44 6.42 -16.67
N ALA A 255 6.31 6.09 -16.06
CA ALA A 255 6.15 6.13 -14.61
C ALA A 255 7.10 5.16 -13.89
N ALA A 256 7.30 3.95 -14.42
CA ALA A 256 8.24 2.98 -13.87
C ALA A 256 9.69 3.49 -13.96
N ALA A 257 10.08 4.07 -15.10
CA ALA A 257 11.42 4.61 -15.35
C ALA A 257 11.78 5.79 -14.43
N ARG A 258 10.81 6.65 -14.09
CA ARG A 258 10.98 7.76 -13.14
C ARG A 258 10.93 7.32 -11.67
N SER A 259 10.40 6.13 -11.40
CA SER A 259 10.11 5.62 -10.06
C SER A 259 10.99 4.40 -9.74
N ALA A 260 10.39 3.22 -9.56
CA ALA A 260 11.05 2.02 -9.06
C ALA A 260 12.21 1.48 -9.95
N LEU A 261 12.30 1.89 -11.22
CA LEU A 261 13.41 1.53 -12.11
C LEU A 261 14.43 2.66 -12.30
N HIS A 262 14.25 3.79 -11.62
CA HIS A 262 15.20 4.90 -11.70
C HIS A 262 16.48 4.58 -10.92
N PRO A 263 17.68 5.01 -11.38
CA PRO A 263 18.94 4.79 -10.65
C PRO A 263 18.97 5.37 -9.23
N ALA A 264 18.19 6.41 -8.95
CA ALA A 264 18.06 7.00 -7.61
C ALA A 264 17.06 6.25 -6.69
N ALA A 265 16.39 5.21 -7.20
CA ALA A 265 15.43 4.46 -6.41
C ALA A 265 16.13 3.70 -5.27
N ARG A 266 15.59 3.84 -4.07
CA ARG A 266 16.09 3.18 -2.86
C ARG A 266 15.49 1.79 -2.72
N ALA A 267 16.31 0.76 -2.90
CA ALA A 267 15.88 -0.64 -2.75
C ALA A 267 15.53 -1.02 -1.29
N ASP A 268 16.05 -0.25 -0.32
CA ASP A 268 15.84 -0.43 1.11
C ASP A 268 14.62 0.33 1.66
N ALA A 269 14.06 1.29 0.90
CA ALA A 269 12.86 2.02 1.30
C ALA A 269 11.66 1.07 1.41
N PHE A 270 10.83 1.19 2.45
CA PHE A 270 9.80 0.19 2.71
C PHE A 270 8.76 0.12 1.58
N ARG A 271 8.43 1.28 0.98
CA ARG A 271 7.50 1.41 -0.16
C ARG A 271 8.03 0.88 -1.49
N SER A 272 9.30 0.47 -1.57
CA SER A 272 9.86 -0.15 -2.78
C SER A 272 9.07 -1.40 -3.17
N VAL A 273 8.67 -2.22 -2.19
CA VAL A 273 7.90 -3.44 -2.43
C VAL A 273 6.52 -3.14 -3.00
N ASP A 274 5.80 -2.15 -2.44
CA ASP A 274 4.50 -1.71 -2.95
C ASP A 274 4.60 -1.22 -4.40
N ALA A 275 5.62 -0.39 -4.70
CA ALA A 275 5.82 0.17 -6.02
C ALA A 275 6.12 -0.90 -7.08
N HIS A 276 7.09 -1.79 -6.81
CA HIS A 276 7.40 -2.88 -7.73
C HIS A 276 6.22 -3.84 -7.89
N SER A 277 5.46 -4.12 -6.83
CA SER A 277 4.29 -5.01 -6.88
C SER A 277 3.18 -4.43 -7.77
N ALA A 278 2.88 -3.13 -7.66
CA ALA A 278 1.91 -2.44 -8.52
C ALA A 278 2.31 -2.49 -10.01
N PHE A 279 3.58 -2.18 -10.33
CA PHE A 279 4.05 -2.23 -11.72
C PHE A 279 4.08 -3.67 -12.27
N ALA A 280 4.61 -4.63 -11.50
CA ALA A 280 4.69 -6.04 -11.88
C ALA A 280 3.30 -6.60 -12.21
N ALA A 281 2.32 -6.31 -11.36
CA ALA A 281 0.94 -6.73 -11.56
C ALA A 281 0.30 -6.07 -12.79
N ALA A 282 0.44 -4.75 -12.95
CA ALA A 282 -0.14 -4.05 -14.09
C ALA A 282 0.47 -4.50 -15.44
N HIS A 283 1.78 -4.77 -15.49
CA HIS A 283 2.41 -5.37 -16.67
C HIS A 283 1.94 -6.82 -16.90
N SER A 284 1.78 -7.59 -15.84
CA SER A 284 1.31 -8.97 -15.89
C SER A 284 -0.12 -9.10 -16.39
N ALA A 285 -1.02 -8.25 -15.90
CA ALA A 285 -2.41 -8.12 -16.35
C ALA A 285 -2.50 -7.74 -17.84
N ALA A 286 -1.54 -6.94 -18.33
CA ALA A 286 -1.44 -6.58 -19.74
C ALA A 286 -0.76 -7.67 -20.62
N GLY A 287 -0.34 -8.80 -20.05
CA GLY A 287 0.44 -9.83 -20.75
C GLY A 287 1.87 -9.40 -21.12
N ARG A 288 2.36 -8.28 -20.58
CA ARG A 288 3.68 -7.67 -20.86
C ARG A 288 4.75 -8.24 -19.93
N HIS A 289 4.92 -9.55 -19.97
CA HIS A 289 5.79 -10.31 -19.05
C HIS A 289 7.25 -9.82 -19.00
N ALA A 290 7.84 -9.49 -20.16
CA ALA A 290 9.20 -8.96 -20.21
C ALA A 290 9.34 -7.61 -19.50
N ALA A 291 8.32 -6.75 -19.54
CA ALA A 291 8.30 -5.49 -18.79
C ALA A 291 8.03 -5.71 -17.29
N ALA A 292 7.38 -6.80 -16.91
CA ALA A 292 7.18 -7.16 -15.50
C ALA A 292 8.46 -7.75 -14.86
N ALA A 293 9.32 -8.39 -15.65
CA ALA A 293 10.48 -9.14 -15.15
C ALA A 293 11.45 -8.31 -14.29
N PRO A 294 11.83 -7.05 -14.63
CA PRO A 294 12.68 -6.23 -13.77
C PRO A 294 12.09 -6.00 -12.38
N HIS A 295 10.76 -5.83 -12.28
CA HIS A 295 10.08 -5.64 -11.01
C HIS A 295 10.08 -6.93 -10.19
N PHE A 296 9.82 -8.09 -10.80
CA PHE A 296 9.91 -9.37 -10.10
C PHE A 296 11.32 -9.72 -9.63
N ARG A 297 12.37 -9.33 -10.38
CA ARG A 297 13.76 -9.47 -9.92
C ARG A 297 14.05 -8.61 -8.70
N ALA A 298 13.57 -7.37 -8.67
CA ALA A 298 13.72 -6.48 -7.53
C ALA A 298 12.94 -6.97 -6.29
N LEU A 299 11.76 -7.53 -6.50
CA LEU A 299 10.92 -8.10 -5.45
C LEU A 299 11.55 -9.35 -4.83
N GLY A 300 12.02 -10.28 -5.66
CA GLY A 300 12.47 -11.60 -5.23
C GLY A 300 11.30 -12.43 -4.72
N ASP A 301 11.28 -12.71 -3.42
CA ASP A 301 10.20 -13.36 -2.68
C ASP A 301 9.26 -12.38 -1.98
N ARG A 302 9.60 -11.09 -1.91
CA ARG A 302 8.77 -10.08 -1.24
C ARG A 302 7.62 -9.63 -2.16
N ALA A 303 6.44 -9.39 -1.60
CA ALA A 303 5.29 -8.86 -2.35
C ALA A 303 4.35 -8.08 -1.44
N SER A 304 3.73 -6.98 -1.89
CA SER A 304 2.63 -6.38 -1.13
C SER A 304 1.34 -7.19 -1.31
N GLU A 305 0.45 -7.19 -0.31
CA GLU A 305 -0.85 -7.90 -0.36
C GLU A 305 -1.68 -7.48 -1.59
N PHE A 306 -1.87 -6.16 -1.76
CA PHE A 306 -2.32 -5.59 -3.03
C PHE A 306 -1.18 -5.62 -4.06
N PRO A 307 -1.43 -5.90 -5.36
CA PRO A 307 -2.73 -6.02 -6.02
C PRO A 307 -3.13 -7.44 -6.49
N TRP A 308 -2.46 -8.49 -6.03
CA TRP A 308 -2.48 -9.81 -6.71
C TRP A 308 -3.87 -10.45 -6.75
N GLY A 309 -4.71 -10.21 -5.75
CA GLY A 309 -6.11 -10.64 -5.75
C GLY A 309 -6.97 -10.03 -6.88
N TYR A 310 -6.45 -9.07 -7.66
CA TYR A 310 -7.17 -8.50 -8.81
C TYR A 310 -6.93 -9.30 -10.10
N LEU A 311 -5.90 -10.16 -10.13
CA LEU A 311 -5.41 -10.77 -11.37
C LEU A 311 -5.99 -12.15 -11.69
N GLY A 312 -6.82 -12.68 -10.78
CA GLY A 312 -7.47 -13.96 -10.99
C GLY A 312 -8.41 -14.33 -9.84
N SER A 313 -8.91 -15.56 -9.88
CA SER A 313 -9.77 -16.14 -8.85
C SER A 313 -9.00 -16.98 -7.83
N GLY A 314 -7.68 -17.13 -7.99
CA GLY A 314 -6.81 -17.78 -7.01
C GLY A 314 -6.53 -16.89 -5.80
N ASP A 315 -5.87 -17.46 -4.79
CA ASP A 315 -5.35 -16.66 -3.69
C ASP A 315 -4.24 -15.71 -4.19
N HIS A 316 -4.06 -14.57 -3.51
CA HIS A 316 -3.09 -13.53 -3.87
C HIS A 316 -1.66 -14.09 -3.96
N GLU A 317 -1.32 -15.09 -3.14
CA GLU A 317 -0.05 -15.81 -3.18
C GLU A 317 0.14 -16.57 -4.50
N ASP A 318 -0.83 -17.41 -4.89
CA ASP A 318 -0.80 -18.19 -6.12
C ASP A 318 -0.69 -17.28 -7.36
N GLU A 319 -1.41 -16.16 -7.37
CA GLU A 319 -1.37 -15.20 -8.47
C GLU A 319 -0.01 -14.51 -8.59
N PHE A 320 0.61 -14.14 -7.46
CA PHE A 320 1.97 -13.62 -7.44
C PHE A 320 2.96 -14.64 -8.02
N GLU A 321 2.93 -15.87 -7.52
CA GLU A 321 3.86 -16.92 -7.94
C GLU A 321 3.73 -17.24 -9.43
N ARG A 322 2.48 -17.40 -9.90
CA ARG A 322 2.17 -17.66 -11.30
C ARG A 322 2.74 -16.58 -12.20
N HIS A 323 2.49 -15.31 -11.87
CA HIS A 323 2.96 -14.19 -12.68
C HIS A 323 4.48 -14.00 -12.60
N ARG A 324 5.09 -14.17 -11.41
CA ARG A 324 6.54 -14.16 -11.22
C ARG A 324 7.22 -15.21 -12.11
N LYS A 325 6.74 -16.46 -12.07
CA LYS A 325 7.27 -17.56 -12.89
C LYS A 325 7.20 -17.25 -14.38
N ILE A 326 6.06 -16.75 -14.86
CA ILE A 326 5.87 -16.43 -16.28
C ILE A 326 6.76 -15.26 -16.70
N ALA A 327 6.86 -14.21 -15.87
CA ALA A 327 7.67 -13.04 -16.17
C ALA A 327 9.16 -13.38 -16.27
N LEU A 328 9.70 -14.10 -15.28
CA LEU A 328 11.11 -14.47 -15.25
C LEU A 328 11.51 -15.49 -16.32
N ALA A 329 10.56 -16.29 -16.83
CA ALA A 329 10.80 -17.20 -17.95
C ALA A 329 10.81 -16.50 -19.32
N LYS A 330 10.17 -15.34 -19.44
CA LYS A 330 9.92 -14.63 -20.72
C LYS A 330 10.74 -13.36 -20.91
N GLY A 331 11.56 -12.96 -19.94
CA GLY A 331 12.31 -11.71 -20.00
C GLY A 331 13.46 -11.64 -19.03
#